data_AF-A0A6V8DNK4-F1
#
_entry.id   AF-A0A6V8DNK4-F1
#
_cell.length_a   1.000
_cell.length_b   1.000
_cell.length_c   1.000
_cell.angle_alpha   90.00
_cell.angle_beta   90.00
_cell.angle_gamma   90.00
#
_symmetry.space_group_name_H-M   'P 1'
#
loop_
_entity.id
_entity.type
_entity.pdbx_description
1 polymer ?
#
loop_
_entity_poly.entity_id
_entity_poly.type
_entity_poly.pdbx_seq_one_letter_code
_entity_poly.pdbx_strand_id
1 'polypeptide(L)'
;MSSIEWISVGPGSTYLGSNNRAIVLGAPGPRHEVSIQYSYEISKEALPLSEVLKLSDSTSLSISSESEWQLAYDRGLITEGTGIEILQDRISSSYWGKICDGRAFLVDGPNLEICRQWVRSKAAPKYMPSDAKSPKLARLVRRDAREPNPMAPRLPKNPPRRRMIFEEVSIITLLGIIPSFLWAHFNASPGYIATGWPGLVLGGVILGLLSGLFWRPKQPTWWAEGSKMFPRR
;
A
#
# COMPACT_ATOMS: atom_id res chain seq x y z
N MET A 1 9.05 -33.16 13.10
CA MET A 1 9.07 -32.00 12.19
C MET A 1 8.37 -32.43 10.92
N SER A 2 7.19 -31.90 10.64
CA SER A 2 6.56 -32.06 9.33
C SER A 2 7.51 -31.47 8.28
N SER A 3 7.77 -32.20 7.21
CA SER A 3 8.55 -31.69 6.08
C SER A 3 7.81 -30.49 5.48
N ILE A 4 8.44 -29.31 5.46
CA ILE A 4 7.87 -28.12 4.84
C ILE A 4 7.70 -28.39 3.34
N GLU A 5 6.46 -28.29 2.84
CA GLU A 5 6.17 -28.35 1.42
C GLU A 5 6.48 -26.99 0.76
N TRP A 6 7.25 -27.02 -0.32
CA TRP A 6 7.73 -25.83 -1.02
C TRP A 6 7.03 -25.68 -2.37
N ILE A 7 6.71 -24.45 -2.73
CA ILE A 7 6.17 -24.09 -4.03
C ILE A 7 7.19 -23.22 -4.76
N SER A 8 7.58 -23.62 -5.95
CA SER A 8 8.48 -22.83 -6.79
C SER A 8 7.72 -21.73 -7.54
N VAL A 9 8.24 -20.51 -7.46
CA VAL A 9 7.70 -19.33 -8.12
C VAL A 9 8.79 -18.77 -9.04
N GLY A 10 8.51 -18.75 -10.35
CA GLY A 10 9.44 -18.17 -11.33
C GLY A 10 9.45 -16.63 -11.33
N PRO A 11 10.36 -15.99 -12.09
CA PRO A 11 10.42 -14.54 -12.25
C PRO A 11 9.12 -13.98 -12.86
N GLY A 12 8.75 -12.75 -12.52
CA GLY A 12 7.54 -12.10 -13.04
C GLY A 12 7.28 -10.74 -12.41
N SER A 13 6.16 -10.11 -12.76
CA SER A 13 5.73 -8.84 -12.17
C SER A 13 4.41 -8.96 -11.43
N THR A 14 4.25 -8.12 -10.41
CA THR A 14 3.03 -7.96 -9.62
C THR A 14 2.80 -6.48 -9.31
N TYR A 15 1.64 -6.14 -8.75
CA TYR A 15 1.28 -4.77 -8.39
C TYR A 15 0.99 -4.65 -6.90
N LEU A 16 1.64 -3.69 -6.26
CA LEU A 16 1.45 -3.36 -4.85
C LEU A 16 0.88 -1.95 -4.68
N GLY A 17 0.36 -1.68 -3.48
CA GLY A 17 -0.20 -0.39 -3.11
C GLY A 17 -1.50 -0.02 -3.82
N SER A 18 -2.02 1.16 -3.48
CA SER A 18 -3.30 1.65 -4.01
C SER A 18 -3.18 2.95 -4.78
N ASN A 19 -4.07 3.12 -5.76
CA ASN A 19 -4.27 4.39 -6.45
C ASN A 19 -5.48 5.16 -5.93
N ASN A 20 -6.19 4.62 -4.93
CA ASN A 20 -7.31 5.28 -4.26
C ASN A 20 -6.78 6.10 -3.07
N ARG A 21 -7.02 7.43 -3.11
CA ARG A 21 -6.64 8.36 -2.04
C ARG A 21 -7.75 8.65 -1.02
N ALA A 22 -8.91 8.01 -1.14
CA ALA A 22 -9.96 8.13 -0.11
C ALA A 22 -9.44 7.60 1.24
N ILE A 23 -9.79 8.23 2.36
CA ILE A 23 -9.26 7.83 3.68
C ILE A 23 -9.87 6.49 4.13
N VAL A 24 -11.18 6.31 3.95
CA VAL A 24 -11.90 5.12 4.46
C VAL A 24 -11.71 3.90 3.56
N LEU A 25 -11.63 4.13 2.25
CA LEU A 25 -11.56 3.08 1.22
C LEU A 25 -10.20 2.96 0.55
N GLY A 26 -9.26 3.84 0.90
CA GLY A 26 -7.91 3.83 0.37
C GLY A 26 -7.01 2.87 1.13
N ALA A 27 -5.89 2.56 0.50
CA ALA A 27 -4.80 1.84 1.12
C ALA A 27 -3.50 2.61 0.82
N PRO A 28 -2.40 2.32 1.52
CA PRO A 28 -1.10 2.95 1.27
C PRO A 28 -0.75 2.95 -0.22
N GLY A 29 -0.49 4.15 -0.75
CA GLY A 29 -0.08 4.37 -2.12
C GLY A 29 1.43 4.58 -2.25
N PRO A 30 1.93 4.78 -3.48
CA PRO A 30 1.19 4.68 -4.73
C PRO A 30 1.00 3.23 -5.17
N ARG A 31 0.03 2.98 -6.07
CA ARG A 31 -0.01 1.71 -6.81
C ARG A 31 1.19 1.65 -7.74
N HIS A 32 1.94 0.56 -7.70
CA HIS A 32 3.17 0.42 -8.46
C HIS A 32 3.44 -1.03 -8.86
N GLU A 33 4.09 -1.20 -9.99
CA GLU A 33 4.63 -2.47 -10.45
C GLU A 33 5.88 -2.84 -9.63
N VAL A 34 6.04 -4.13 -9.37
CA VAL A 34 7.26 -4.74 -8.82
C VAL A 34 7.68 -5.86 -9.76
N SER A 35 8.92 -5.78 -10.27
CA SER A 35 9.47 -6.76 -11.21
C SER A 35 10.47 -7.66 -10.50
N ILE A 36 10.06 -8.90 -10.21
CA ILE A 36 10.89 -9.92 -9.55
C ILE A 36 11.66 -10.68 -10.63
N GLN A 37 12.98 -10.51 -10.66
CA GLN A 37 13.87 -11.08 -11.69
C GLN A 37 14.52 -12.41 -11.29
N TYR A 38 14.11 -13.00 -10.18
CA TYR A 38 14.64 -14.25 -9.65
C TYR A 38 13.51 -15.24 -9.39
N SER A 39 13.86 -16.52 -9.44
CA SER A 39 13.03 -17.59 -8.92
C SER A 39 13.23 -17.69 -7.41
N TYR A 40 12.19 -18.12 -6.70
CA TYR A 40 12.25 -18.39 -5.28
C TYR A 40 11.26 -19.50 -4.95
N GLU A 41 11.37 -20.05 -3.76
CA GLU A 41 10.40 -21.04 -3.28
C GLU A 41 9.80 -20.56 -1.97
N ILE A 42 8.49 -20.69 -1.87
CA ILE A 42 7.69 -20.24 -0.74
C ILE A 42 7.00 -21.42 -0.08
N SER A 43 6.88 -21.42 1.25
CA SER A 43 6.16 -22.47 1.96
C SER A 43 4.68 -22.48 1.56
N LYS A 44 4.15 -23.67 1.27
CA LYS A 44 2.75 -23.86 0.89
C LYS A 44 1.78 -23.57 2.02
N GLU A 45 2.20 -23.79 3.26
CA GLU A 45 1.44 -23.41 4.45
C GLU A 45 2.14 -22.26 5.17
N ALA A 46 1.34 -21.44 5.84
CA ALA A 46 1.84 -20.42 6.76
C ALA A 46 2.08 -21.06 8.13
N LEU A 47 3.26 -20.82 8.70
CA LEU A 47 3.70 -21.41 9.96
C LEU A 47 3.60 -20.38 11.09
N PRO A 48 3.48 -20.82 12.36
CA PRO A 48 3.53 -19.92 13.50
C PRO A 48 4.78 -19.04 13.48
N LEU A 49 4.63 -17.73 13.70
CA LEU A 49 5.74 -16.78 13.61
C LEU A 49 6.93 -17.16 14.52
N SER A 50 6.67 -17.73 15.70
CA SER A 50 7.73 -18.19 16.62
C SER A 50 8.57 -19.34 16.06
N GLU A 51 8.00 -20.21 15.21
CA GLU A 51 8.71 -21.28 14.52
C GLU A 51 9.49 -20.73 13.32
N VAL A 52 8.86 -19.84 12.56
CA VAL A 52 9.47 -19.14 11.41
C VAL A 52 10.72 -18.38 11.84
N LEU A 53 10.68 -17.65 12.95
CA LEU A 53 11.83 -16.90 13.47
C LEU A 53 12.98 -17.83 13.87
N LYS A 54 12.69 -18.95 14.55
CA LYS A 54 13.72 -19.94 14.90
C LYS A 54 14.39 -20.54 13.66
N LEU A 55 13.60 -20.81 12.62
CA LEU A 55 14.10 -21.34 11.35
C LEU A 55 14.91 -20.30 10.58
N SER A 56 14.46 -19.04 10.52
CA SER A 56 15.19 -17.97 9.85
C SER A 56 16.52 -17.64 10.50
N ASP A 57 16.63 -17.79 11.82
CA ASP A 57 17.88 -17.53 12.54
C ASP A 57 18.93 -18.64 12.35
N SER A 58 18.48 -19.86 12.03
CA SER A 58 19.34 -21.06 11.94
C SER A 58 19.69 -21.46 10.51
N THR A 59 19.01 -20.90 9.50
CA THR A 59 19.15 -21.28 8.08
C THR A 59 19.12 -20.05 7.17
N SER A 60 19.45 -20.21 5.89
CA SER A 60 19.33 -19.13 4.88
C SER A 60 17.88 -18.84 4.45
N LEU A 61 16.92 -19.12 5.33
CA LEU A 61 15.49 -18.89 5.12
C LEU A 61 15.09 -17.53 5.66
N SER A 62 14.07 -16.94 5.07
CA SER A 62 13.55 -15.64 5.54
C SER A 62 12.04 -15.57 5.38
N ILE A 63 11.41 -14.60 6.02
CA ILE A 63 9.99 -14.30 5.83
C ILE A 63 9.78 -13.78 4.40
N SER A 64 8.68 -14.18 3.76
CA SER A 64 8.29 -13.65 2.45
C SER A 64 8.15 -12.12 2.46
N SER A 65 8.69 -11.45 1.46
CA SER A 65 8.34 -10.05 1.20
C SER A 65 6.89 -9.96 0.72
N GLU A 66 6.30 -8.77 0.81
CA GLU A 66 4.99 -8.49 0.26
C GLU A 66 4.94 -8.77 -1.25
N SER A 67 6.02 -8.44 -1.95
CA SER A 67 6.12 -8.60 -3.40
C SER A 67 6.13 -10.08 -3.78
N GLU A 68 6.91 -10.89 -3.07
CA GLU A 68 7.00 -12.34 -3.28
C GLU A 68 5.69 -13.03 -2.95
N TRP A 69 5.07 -12.64 -1.83
CA TRP A 69 3.78 -13.17 -1.43
C TRP A 69 2.71 -12.84 -2.47
N GLN A 70 2.64 -11.57 -2.91
CA GLN A 70 1.65 -11.12 -3.88
C GLN A 70 1.84 -11.80 -5.25
N LEU A 71 3.07 -11.96 -5.74
CA LEU A 71 3.31 -12.64 -7.01
C LEU A 71 2.86 -14.11 -6.97
N ALA A 72 3.11 -14.81 -5.86
CA ALA A 72 2.66 -16.19 -5.67
C ALA A 72 1.12 -16.29 -5.60
N TYR A 73 0.48 -15.35 -4.91
CA TYR A 73 -0.98 -15.25 -4.84
C TYR A 73 -1.61 -14.91 -6.19
N ASP A 74 -1.08 -13.95 -6.93
CA ASP A 74 -1.57 -13.53 -8.25
C ASP A 74 -1.52 -14.66 -9.29
N ARG A 75 -0.57 -15.60 -9.12
CA ARG A 75 -0.43 -16.80 -9.96
C ARG A 75 -1.33 -17.96 -9.53
N GLY A 76 -2.10 -17.80 -8.46
CA GLY A 76 -2.92 -18.88 -7.91
C GLY A 76 -2.08 -20.01 -7.30
N LEU A 77 -0.84 -19.75 -6.90
CA LEU A 77 0.00 -20.74 -6.21
C LEU A 77 -0.31 -20.77 -4.70
N ILE A 78 -0.76 -19.64 -4.15
CA ILE A 78 -1.30 -19.54 -2.80
C ILE A 78 -2.81 -19.32 -2.92
N THR A 79 -3.59 -20.39 -2.77
CA THR A 79 -5.05 -20.35 -2.89
C THR A 79 -5.76 -20.34 -1.54
N GLU A 80 -5.10 -20.84 -0.50
CA GLU A 80 -5.69 -21.05 0.81
C GLU A 80 -4.72 -20.63 1.92
N GLY A 81 -5.32 -20.21 3.04
CA GLY A 81 -4.59 -19.87 4.25
C GLY A 81 -5.57 -19.50 5.37
N THR A 82 -5.02 -19.29 6.56
CA THR A 82 -5.80 -19.00 7.75
C THR A 82 -5.19 -17.83 8.53
N GLY A 83 -6.02 -17.14 9.31
CA GLY A 83 -5.56 -16.10 10.21
C GLY A 83 -4.88 -14.91 9.51
N ILE A 84 -3.81 -14.42 10.14
CA ILE A 84 -3.06 -13.23 9.72
C ILE A 84 -1.63 -13.67 9.39
N GLU A 85 -1.27 -13.58 8.12
CA GLU A 85 0.10 -13.81 7.65
C GLU A 85 0.87 -12.49 7.67
N ILE A 86 1.94 -12.41 8.45
CA ILE A 86 2.85 -11.27 8.47
C ILE A 86 3.88 -11.38 7.34
N LEU A 87 4.18 -10.25 6.71
CA LEU A 87 5.19 -10.12 5.67
C LEU A 87 6.43 -9.44 6.22
N GLN A 88 7.55 -9.56 5.52
CA GLN A 88 8.80 -8.92 5.95
C GLN A 88 8.73 -7.39 5.83
N ASP A 89 7.90 -6.86 4.93
CA ASP A 89 7.80 -5.43 4.66
C ASP A 89 7.24 -4.62 5.84
N ARG A 90 7.71 -3.38 5.95
CA ARG A 90 7.31 -2.36 6.92
C ARG A 90 7.09 -1.04 6.19
N ILE A 91 6.00 -0.34 6.51
CA ILE A 91 5.69 0.98 5.93
C ILE A 91 5.42 1.99 7.03
N SER A 92 5.80 3.25 6.85
CA SER A 92 5.36 4.32 7.75
C SER A 92 3.92 4.74 7.44
N SER A 93 3.66 5.07 6.17
CA SER A 93 2.33 5.46 5.65
C SER A 93 2.17 5.25 4.14
N SER A 94 3.26 4.97 3.42
CA SER A 94 3.28 4.89 1.96
C SER A 94 4.45 4.04 1.47
N TYR A 95 4.43 3.72 0.17
CA TYR A 95 5.49 2.98 -0.53
C TYR A 95 6.52 3.90 -1.20
N TRP A 96 6.45 5.21 -1.03
CA TRP A 96 7.42 6.13 -1.66
C TRP A 96 8.85 5.79 -1.23
N GLY A 97 9.76 5.74 -2.21
CA GLY A 97 11.15 5.31 -2.01
C GLY A 97 11.40 3.79 -2.05
N LYS A 98 10.36 2.95 -2.15
CA LYS A 98 10.52 1.49 -2.28
C LYS A 98 11.31 1.11 -3.54
N ILE A 99 12.19 0.11 -3.39
CA ILE A 99 12.86 -0.57 -4.50
C ILE A 99 11.91 -1.66 -5.01
N CYS A 100 11.68 -1.69 -6.32
CA CYS A 100 10.63 -2.46 -6.98
C CYS A 100 11.18 -3.72 -7.66
N ASP A 101 12.04 -4.48 -6.96
CA ASP A 101 12.66 -5.72 -7.46
C ASP A 101 12.31 -6.99 -6.67
N GLY A 102 11.36 -6.89 -5.75
CA GLY A 102 10.89 -8.01 -4.94
C GLY A 102 11.45 -8.04 -3.51
N ARG A 103 12.52 -7.30 -3.21
CA ARG A 103 13.07 -7.25 -1.84
C ARG A 103 12.09 -6.62 -0.85
N ALA A 104 12.21 -6.99 0.42
CA ALA A 104 11.40 -6.41 1.49
C ALA A 104 11.65 -4.90 1.60
N PHE A 105 10.57 -4.13 1.72
CA PHE A 105 10.64 -2.70 1.99
C PHE A 105 10.73 -2.48 3.49
N LEU A 106 11.83 -1.92 3.96
CA LEU A 106 12.07 -1.60 5.36
C LEU A 106 12.25 -0.10 5.49
N VAL A 107 11.56 0.50 6.46
CA VAL A 107 11.57 1.95 6.71
C VAL A 107 12.00 2.18 8.15
N ASP A 108 12.90 3.14 8.34
CA ASP A 108 13.36 3.58 9.65
C ASP A 108 12.27 4.37 10.41
N GLY A 109 12.23 4.23 11.73
CA GLY A 109 11.29 4.93 12.60
C GLY A 109 9.95 4.20 12.79
N PRO A 110 8.88 4.94 13.19
CA PRO A 110 7.56 4.35 13.40
C PRO A 110 7.03 3.70 12.12
N ASN A 111 6.71 2.42 12.22
CA ASN A 111 6.26 1.63 11.10
C ASN A 111 5.07 0.74 11.45
N LEU A 112 4.36 0.35 10.41
CA LEU A 112 3.28 -0.62 10.41
C LEU A 112 3.78 -1.88 9.72
N GLU A 113 3.42 -3.01 10.30
CA GLU A 113 3.60 -4.32 9.69
C GLU A 113 2.57 -4.52 8.59
N ILE A 114 3.05 -4.99 7.45
CA ILE A 114 2.18 -5.39 6.35
C ILE A 114 1.81 -6.85 6.56
N CYS A 115 0.51 -7.12 6.57
CA CYS A 115 -0.05 -8.44 6.76
C CYS A 115 -1.07 -8.77 5.67
N ARG A 116 -1.32 -10.07 5.49
CA ARG A 116 -2.41 -10.62 4.68
C ARG A 116 -3.36 -11.37 5.60
N GLN A 117 -4.59 -10.87 5.70
CA GLN A 117 -5.64 -11.51 6.47
C GLN A 117 -6.52 -12.34 5.53
N TRP A 118 -6.66 -13.63 5.83
CA TRP A 118 -7.57 -14.51 5.10
C TRP A 118 -9.01 -14.30 5.58
N VAL A 119 -9.89 -13.93 4.65
CA VAL A 119 -11.33 -13.73 4.87
C VAL A 119 -12.08 -14.37 3.71
N ARG A 120 -12.95 -15.35 3.99
CA ARG A 120 -13.78 -16.04 2.98
C ARG A 120 -12.97 -16.51 1.77
N SER A 121 -11.86 -17.21 2.03
CA SER A 121 -10.95 -17.76 1.00
C SER A 121 -10.26 -16.71 0.10
N LYS A 122 -10.22 -15.45 0.53
CA LYS A 122 -9.43 -14.39 -0.13
C LYS A 122 -8.51 -13.75 0.88
N ALA A 123 -7.31 -13.39 0.46
CA ALA A 123 -6.40 -12.64 1.31
C ALA A 123 -6.58 -11.13 1.06
N ALA A 124 -6.88 -10.38 2.13
CA ALA A 124 -6.98 -8.92 2.10
C ALA A 124 -5.75 -8.30 2.78
N PRO A 125 -5.24 -7.16 2.28
CA PRO A 125 -4.17 -6.44 2.96
C PRO A 125 -4.66 -5.91 4.31
N LYS A 126 -3.80 -6.01 5.32
CA LYS A 126 -4.01 -5.47 6.66
C LYS A 126 -2.72 -4.81 7.14
N TYR A 127 -2.86 -3.68 7.82
CA TYR A 127 -1.74 -2.93 8.38
C TYR A 127 -1.89 -2.88 9.89
N MET A 128 -0.86 -3.29 10.62
CA MET A 128 -0.92 -3.44 12.07
C MET A 128 0.28 -2.78 12.74
N PRO A 129 0.12 -2.19 13.94
CA PRO A 129 1.25 -1.85 14.79
C PRO A 129 2.07 -3.10 15.12
N SER A 130 3.39 -2.94 15.22
CA SER A 130 4.31 -4.07 15.43
C SER A 130 4.08 -4.83 16.75
N ASP A 131 3.58 -4.14 17.76
CA ASP A 131 3.27 -4.65 19.10
C ASP A 131 1.87 -5.31 19.21
N ALA A 132 1.11 -5.38 18.12
CA ALA A 132 -0.23 -5.93 18.15
C ALA A 132 -0.25 -7.41 18.58
N LYS A 133 -0.92 -7.69 19.72
CA LYS A 133 -1.14 -9.03 20.28
C LYS A 133 -2.15 -9.81 19.43
N SER A 134 -1.66 -10.52 18.43
CA SER A 134 -2.45 -11.43 17.60
C SER A 134 -1.62 -12.66 17.24
N PRO A 135 -2.24 -13.84 17.08
CA PRO A 135 -1.52 -15.00 16.55
C PRO A 135 -1.11 -14.69 15.10
N LYS A 136 0.19 -14.50 14.89
CA LYS A 136 0.78 -14.18 13.59
C LYS A 136 1.36 -15.45 12.99
N LEU A 137 1.06 -15.68 11.72
CA LEU A 137 1.67 -16.71 10.89
C LEU A 137 2.60 -16.05 9.89
N ALA A 138 3.55 -16.77 9.31
CA ALA A 138 4.39 -16.28 8.23
C ALA A 138 4.74 -17.42 7.27
N ARG A 139 4.99 -17.07 6.02
CA ARG A 139 5.54 -18.01 5.03
C ARG A 139 7.04 -17.83 4.95
N LEU A 140 7.74 -18.96 4.88
CA LEU A 140 9.18 -18.97 4.66
C LEU A 140 9.44 -18.91 3.16
N VAL A 141 10.50 -18.19 2.80
CA VAL A 141 11.02 -18.10 1.45
C VAL A 141 12.49 -18.49 1.45
N ARG A 142 12.85 -19.33 0.48
CA ARG A 142 14.23 -19.60 0.08
C ARG A 142 14.48 -18.96 -1.29
N ARG A 143 15.57 -18.21 -1.39
CA ARG A 143 16.00 -17.51 -2.59
C ARG A 143 17.33 -18.11 -3.03
N ASP A 144 17.55 -18.18 -4.34
CA ASP A 144 18.89 -18.42 -4.84
C ASP A 144 19.77 -17.22 -4.45
N ALA A 145 20.94 -17.51 -3.86
CA ALA A 145 21.85 -16.47 -3.40
C ALA A 145 22.26 -15.59 -4.60
N ARG A 146 21.79 -14.34 -4.60
CA ARG A 146 22.09 -13.39 -5.67
C ARG A 146 22.35 -12.01 -5.10
N GLU A 147 23.33 -11.33 -5.67
CA GLU A 147 23.62 -9.96 -5.29
C GLU A 147 22.44 -9.04 -5.67
N PRO A 148 22.09 -8.08 -4.79
CA PRO A 148 21.02 -7.14 -5.08
C PRO A 148 21.31 -6.33 -6.34
N ASN A 149 20.38 -6.30 -7.30
CA ASN A 149 20.55 -5.50 -8.52
C ASN A 149 20.65 -4.00 -8.16
N PRO A 150 21.79 -3.32 -8.42
CA PRO A 150 21.97 -1.91 -8.07
C PRO A 150 21.13 -0.98 -8.97
N MET A 151 20.73 -1.44 -10.15
CA MET A 151 19.91 -0.71 -11.11
C MET A 151 18.42 -1.05 -11.01
N ALA A 152 18.00 -1.71 -9.93
CA ALA A 152 16.60 -2.01 -9.68
C ALA A 152 15.72 -0.74 -9.70
N PRO A 153 14.54 -0.78 -10.36
CA PRO A 153 13.65 0.37 -10.41
C PRO A 153 13.23 0.80 -9.02
N ARG A 154 13.18 2.11 -8.77
CA ARG A 154 12.82 2.67 -7.47
C ARG A 154 11.74 3.74 -7.62
N LEU A 155 10.77 3.71 -6.71
CA LEU A 155 9.81 4.80 -6.58
C LEU A 155 10.51 6.10 -6.17
N PRO A 156 10.03 7.27 -6.64
CA PRO A 156 10.50 8.54 -6.12
C PRO A 156 10.40 8.57 -4.60
N LYS A 157 11.35 9.23 -3.94
CA LYS A 157 11.36 9.35 -2.47
C LYS A 157 10.14 10.10 -1.92
N ASN A 158 9.56 10.99 -2.73
CA ASN A 158 8.46 11.84 -2.31
C ASN A 158 7.32 11.83 -3.36
N PRO A 159 6.07 11.96 -2.91
CA PRO A 159 4.94 12.15 -3.83
C PRO A 159 5.07 13.45 -4.64
N PRO A 160 4.44 13.53 -5.82
CA PRO A 160 4.37 14.75 -6.63
C PRO A 160 3.47 15.81 -5.95
N ARG A 161 4.03 16.57 -4.99
CA ARG A 161 3.29 17.51 -4.13
C ARG A 161 2.48 18.56 -4.89
N ARG A 162 3.09 19.21 -5.90
CA ARG A 162 2.45 20.33 -6.64
C ARG A 162 1.12 19.91 -7.27
N ARG A 163 1.11 18.75 -7.94
CA ARG A 163 -0.09 18.22 -8.58
C ARG A 163 -1.16 17.88 -7.55
N MET A 164 -0.78 17.22 -6.45
CA MET A 164 -1.72 16.86 -5.39
C MET A 164 -2.35 18.11 -4.74
N ILE A 165 -1.55 19.14 -4.44
CA ILE A 165 -2.06 20.39 -3.88
C ILE A 165 -3.05 21.06 -4.84
N PHE A 166 -2.72 21.11 -6.13
CA PHE A 166 -3.62 21.69 -7.13
C PHE A 166 -4.94 20.91 -7.26
N GLU A 167 -4.88 19.58 -7.21
CA GLU A 167 -6.07 18.72 -7.17
C GLU A 167 -6.93 19.04 -5.94
N GLU A 168 -6.34 19.14 -4.74
CA GLU A 168 -7.10 19.45 -3.51
C GLU A 168 -7.72 20.86 -3.54
N VAL A 169 -6.96 21.87 -3.99
CA VAL A 169 -7.49 23.24 -4.13
C VAL A 169 -8.68 23.26 -5.08
N SER A 170 -8.55 22.59 -6.24
CA SER A 170 -9.65 22.50 -7.22
C SER A 170 -10.88 21.82 -6.64
N ILE A 171 -10.71 20.72 -5.90
CA ILE A 171 -11.82 19.98 -5.27
C ILE A 171 -12.49 20.84 -4.19
N ILE A 172 -11.71 21.49 -3.33
CA ILE A 172 -12.23 22.36 -2.27
C ILE A 172 -13.03 23.52 -2.85
N THR A 173 -12.54 24.14 -3.93
CA THR A 173 -13.26 25.22 -4.59
C THR A 173 -14.56 24.72 -5.23
N LEU A 174 -14.50 23.62 -6.00
CA LEU A 174 -15.64 23.14 -6.80
C LEU A 174 -16.72 22.42 -5.98
N LEU A 175 -16.34 21.61 -4.98
CA LEU A 175 -17.27 20.81 -4.18
C LEU A 175 -17.57 21.42 -2.81
N GLY A 176 -16.77 22.40 -2.38
CA GLY A 176 -16.91 23.05 -1.09
C GLY A 176 -17.40 24.48 -1.23
N ILE A 177 -16.49 25.37 -1.61
CA ILE A 177 -16.71 26.83 -1.58
C ILE A 177 -17.85 27.24 -2.53
N ILE A 178 -17.82 26.84 -3.79
CA ILE A 178 -18.86 27.23 -4.77
C ILE A 178 -20.25 26.76 -4.30
N PRO A 179 -20.47 25.49 -3.92
CA PRO A 179 -21.74 25.05 -3.36
C PRO A 179 -22.20 25.83 -2.13
N SER A 180 -21.27 26.20 -1.22
CA SER A 180 -21.62 27.02 -0.04
C SER A 180 -22.15 28.40 -0.43
N PHE A 181 -21.52 29.07 -1.39
CA PHE A 181 -22.00 30.37 -1.88
C PHE A 181 -23.30 30.25 -2.68
N LEU A 182 -23.45 29.21 -3.51
CA LEU A 182 -24.69 28.95 -4.23
C LEU A 182 -25.85 28.73 -3.26
N TRP A 183 -25.65 27.93 -2.22
CA TRP A 183 -26.66 27.70 -1.20
C TRP A 183 -27.07 29.00 -0.51
N ALA A 184 -26.09 29.83 -0.09
CA ALA A 184 -26.35 31.11 0.55
C ALA A 184 -27.08 32.10 -0.36
N HIS A 185 -26.76 32.10 -1.66
CA HIS A 185 -27.42 32.98 -2.63
C HIS A 185 -28.94 32.76 -2.71
N PHE A 186 -29.38 31.50 -2.62
CA PHE A 186 -30.81 31.17 -2.71
C PHE A 186 -31.53 31.15 -1.35
N ASN A 187 -30.83 30.90 -0.24
CA ASN A 187 -31.46 30.61 1.05
C ASN A 187 -31.16 31.63 2.16
N ALA A 188 -30.11 32.45 2.02
CA ALA A 188 -29.72 33.38 3.08
C ALA A 188 -30.46 34.71 3.00
N SER A 189 -30.48 35.45 4.12
CA SER A 189 -31.04 36.79 4.16
C SER A 189 -30.25 37.76 3.27
N PRO A 190 -30.91 38.82 2.74
CA PRO A 190 -30.21 39.87 2.00
C PRO A 190 -29.05 40.45 2.80
N GLY A 191 -27.88 40.60 2.16
CA GLY A 191 -26.67 41.11 2.80
C GLY A 191 -25.84 40.06 3.55
N TYR A 192 -26.34 38.82 3.74
CA TYR A 192 -25.59 37.76 4.42
C TYR A 192 -24.27 37.42 3.74
N ILE A 193 -24.22 37.39 2.40
CA ILE A 193 -22.97 37.10 1.67
C ILE A 193 -21.94 38.21 1.91
N ALA A 194 -22.35 39.48 1.99
CA ALA A 194 -21.41 40.59 2.15
C ALA A 194 -20.69 40.57 3.50
N THR A 195 -21.38 40.13 4.56
CA THR A 195 -20.84 40.12 5.94
C THR A 195 -20.38 38.74 6.40
N GLY A 196 -21.02 37.68 5.93
CA GLY A 196 -20.82 36.29 6.34
C GLY A 196 -19.94 35.45 5.42
N TRP A 197 -19.37 36.02 4.34
CA TRP A 197 -18.52 35.26 3.40
C TRP A 197 -17.36 34.48 4.04
N PRO A 198 -16.70 34.92 5.15
CA PRO A 198 -15.62 34.13 5.75
C PRO A 198 -16.14 32.79 6.27
N GLY A 199 -17.36 32.77 6.82
CA GLY A 199 -18.01 31.54 7.27
C GLY A 199 -18.36 30.60 6.12
N LEU A 200 -18.78 31.15 4.97
CA LEU A 200 -19.05 30.37 3.76
C LEU A 200 -17.79 29.74 3.18
N VAL A 201 -16.67 30.47 3.15
CA VAL A 201 -15.38 29.95 2.72
C VAL A 201 -14.92 28.84 3.67
N LEU A 202 -14.97 29.06 4.98
CA LEU A 202 -14.57 28.07 5.97
C LEU A 202 -15.42 26.80 5.88
N GLY A 203 -16.74 26.94 5.81
CA GLY A 203 -17.66 25.81 5.63
C GLY A 203 -17.38 25.04 4.34
N GLY A 204 -17.12 25.76 3.25
CA GLY A 204 -16.72 25.16 1.97
C GLY A 204 -15.40 24.41 2.06
N VAL A 205 -14.37 24.96 2.72
CA VAL A 205 -13.09 24.27 2.96
C VAL A 205 -13.31 22.97 3.73
N ILE A 206 -14.10 23.00 4.81
CA ILE A 206 -14.41 21.81 5.61
C ILE A 206 -15.13 20.76 4.75
N LEU A 207 -16.16 21.14 3.99
CA LEU A 207 -16.87 20.22 3.09
C LEU A 207 -15.95 19.61 2.03
N GLY A 208 -15.09 20.43 1.43
CA GLY A 208 -14.09 20.00 0.44
C GLY A 208 -13.09 18.99 1.01
N LEU A 209 -12.62 19.19 2.24
CA LEU A 209 -11.75 18.24 2.93
C LEU A 209 -12.52 16.96 3.32
N LEU A 210 -13.75 17.08 3.82
CA LEU A 210 -14.58 15.94 4.23
C LEU A 210 -14.94 15.03 3.04
N SER A 211 -15.07 15.57 1.83
CA SER A 211 -15.25 14.75 0.63
C SER A 211 -14.12 13.72 0.46
N GLY A 212 -12.92 13.99 1.01
CA GLY A 212 -11.75 13.11 0.93
C GLY A 212 -11.84 11.85 1.78
N LEU A 213 -12.76 11.80 2.74
CA LEU A 213 -13.02 10.57 3.48
C LEU A 213 -13.52 9.46 2.53
N PHE A 214 -14.37 9.85 1.58
CA PHE A 214 -15.07 8.90 0.71
C PHE A 214 -14.52 8.89 -0.72
N TRP A 215 -14.02 10.03 -1.22
CA TRP A 215 -13.65 10.15 -2.63
C TRP A 215 -12.49 11.11 -2.89
N ARG A 216 -11.57 10.64 -3.71
CA ARG A 216 -10.53 11.42 -4.37
C ARG A 216 -10.27 10.87 -5.78
N PRO A 217 -9.83 11.71 -6.75
CA PRO A 217 -9.40 11.23 -8.06
C PRO A 217 -8.30 10.18 -7.95
N LYS A 218 -8.46 9.09 -8.72
CA LYS A 218 -7.47 8.01 -8.77
C LYS A 218 -6.12 8.55 -9.25
N GLN A 219 -5.07 8.15 -8.55
CA GLN A 219 -3.69 8.48 -8.91
C GLN A 219 -3.17 7.55 -10.02
N PRO A 220 -2.16 7.97 -10.78
CA PRO A 220 -1.51 7.10 -11.74
C PRO A 220 -0.86 5.88 -11.05
N THR A 221 -0.82 4.76 -11.77
CA THR A 221 -0.02 3.60 -11.40
C THR A 221 1.41 3.81 -11.87
N TRP A 222 2.40 3.41 -11.07
CA TRP A 222 3.81 3.56 -11.42
C TRP A 222 4.35 2.28 -12.05
N TRP A 223 5.02 2.42 -13.18
CA TRP A 223 5.54 1.31 -14.00
C TRP A 223 7.04 1.36 -14.08
N ALA A 224 7.68 0.20 -14.12
CA ALA A 224 9.12 0.12 -14.27
C ALA A 224 9.53 0.34 -15.73
N GLU A 225 10.51 1.22 -15.95
CA GLU A 225 11.15 1.41 -17.25
C GLU A 225 12.65 1.55 -17.01
N GLY A 226 13.37 0.44 -17.20
CA GLY A 226 14.76 0.32 -16.79
C GLY A 226 14.93 0.48 -15.27
N SER A 227 15.72 1.46 -14.85
CA SER A 227 16.03 1.73 -13.44
C SER A 227 15.12 2.77 -12.77
N LYS A 228 14.09 3.27 -13.48
CA LYS A 228 13.20 4.32 -12.99
C LYS A 228 11.74 3.89 -13.06
N MET A 229 10.93 4.50 -12.19
CA MET A 229 9.48 4.32 -12.18
C MET A 229 8.80 5.54 -12.81
N PHE A 230 7.81 5.30 -13.68
CA PHE A 230 7.05 6.36 -14.34
C PHE A 230 5.55 6.24 -14.09
N PRO A 231 4.85 7.37 -13.82
CA PRO A 231 3.41 7.34 -13.60
C PRO A 231 2.65 7.22 -14.94
N ARG A 232 1.74 6.25 -15.04
CA ARG A 232 0.82 6.05 -16.17
C ARG A 232 -0.62 5.95 -15.66
N ARG A 233 -1.57 6.49 -16.42
CA ARG A 233 -3.01 6.44 -16.09
C ARG A 233 -3.67 5.25 -16.74
#